data_AF-A0AAD2SGU8-F1
#
_entry.id   AF-A0AAD2SGU8-F1
#
_cell.length_a   1.000
_cell.length_b   1.000
_cell.length_c   1.000
_cell.angle_alpha   90.00
_cell.angle_beta   90.00
_cell.angle_gamma   90.00
#
_symmetry.space_group_name_H-M   'P 1'
#
loop_
_entity.id
_entity.type
_entity.pdbx_description
1 polymer ?
#
loop_
_entity_poly.entity_id
_entity_poly.type
_entity_poly.pdbx_seq_one_letter_code
_entity_poly.pdbx_strand_id
1 'polypeptide(L)' 'MSQLQLIDATRQVEQAPAVLSMWVERTPQCPSPELTRLIGSILTLLHGVPEAMSEAESQLADYVMRDYRENKA' A
#
# COMPACT_ATOMS: atom_id res chain seq x y z
N MET A 1 14.41 -2.19 14.25
CA MET A 1 13.28 -2.10 13.30
C MET A 1 12.11 -1.49 14.07
N SER A 2 11.73 -0.25 13.78
CA SER A 2 10.50 0.32 14.34
C SER A 2 9.32 -0.46 13.76
N GLN A 3 8.40 -0.92 14.62
CA GLN A 3 7.18 -1.58 14.16
C GLN A 3 6.31 -0.55 13.44
N LEU A 4 6.29 -0.62 12.12
CA LEU A 4 5.43 0.21 11.29
C LEU A 4 3.98 -0.19 11.59
N GLN A 5 3.12 0.79 11.93
CA GLN A 5 1.70 0.53 12.08
C GLN A 5 1.11 0.17 10.71
N LEU A 6 0.06 -0.66 10.68
CA LEU A 6 -0.56 -1.10 9.43
C LEU A 6 -1.04 0.12 8.61
N ILE A 7 -1.64 1.11 9.26
CA ILE A 7 -2.02 2.39 8.64
C ILE A 7 -0.86 3.15 7.99
N ASP A 8 0.32 3.17 8.62
CA ASP A 8 1.50 3.84 8.08
C ASP A 8 2.03 3.08 6.86
N ALA A 9 1.96 1.74 6.89
CA ALA A 9 2.31 0.87 5.77
C ALA A 9 1.37 1.08 4.59
N THR A 10 0.05 1.11 4.83
CA THR A 10 -0.98 1.38 3.83
C THR A 10 -0.71 2.69 3.12
N ARG A 11 -0.45 3.76 3.88
CA ARG A 11 -0.15 5.09 3.32
C ARG A 11 1.10 5.10 2.44
N GLN A 12 2.14 4.35 2.80
CA GLN A 12 3.33 4.24 1.96
C GLN A 12 3.03 3.55 0.62
N VAL A 13 2.21 2.49 0.65
CA VAL A 13 1.77 1.77 -0.55
C VAL A 13 0.88 2.66 -1.43
N GLU A 14 -0.02 3.47 -0.85
CA GLU A 14 -0.82 4.46 -1.60
C GLU A 14 0.04 5.52 -2.31
N GLN A 15 1.15 5.91 -1.71
CA GLN A 15 2.04 6.95 -2.24
C GLN A 15 2.98 6.44 -3.33
N ALA A 16 3.36 5.16 -3.28
CA ALA A 16 4.32 4.57 -4.22
C ALA A 16 3.91 4.76 -5.70
N PRO A 17 2.64 4.57 -6.11
CA PRO A 17 2.21 4.84 -7.48
C PRO A 17 2.47 6.27 -7.97
N ALA A 18 2.23 7.28 -7.12
CA ALA A 18 2.44 8.68 -7.49
C ALA A 18 3.93 8.99 -7.70
N VAL A 19 4.79 8.43 -6.83
CA VAL A 19 6.25 8.58 -6.96
C VAL A 19 6.77 7.90 -8.23
N LEU A 20 6.30 6.69 -8.51
CA LEU A 20 6.69 5.93 -9.70
C LEU A 20 6.25 6.63 -11.00
N SER A 21 5.05 7.17 -11.05
CA SER A 21 4.56 7.95 -12.20
C SER A 21 5.40 9.22 -12.42
N MET A 22 5.70 9.95 -11.34
CA MET A 22 6.55 11.15 -11.42
C MET A 22 7.97 10.83 -11.88
N TRP A 23 8.51 9.65 -11.54
CA TRP A 23 9.79 9.18 -12.07
C TRP A 23 9.74 8.96 -13.59
N VAL A 24 8.67 8.38 -14.13
CA VAL A 24 8.52 8.24 -15.59
C VAL A 24 8.50 9.61 -16.28
N GLU A 25 7.77 10.57 -15.71
CA GLU A 25 7.61 11.91 -16.27
C GLU A 25 8.89 12.77 -16.21
N ARG A 26 9.70 12.63 -15.16
CA ARG A 26 10.87 13.49 -14.90
C ARG A 26 12.20 12.94 -15.36
N THR A 27 12.23 11.78 -16.04
CA THR A 27 13.48 11.20 -16.55
C THR A 27 13.59 11.42 -18.07
N PRO A 28 14.12 12.57 -18.54
CA PRO A 28 14.11 12.97 -19.96
C PRO A 28 15.05 12.14 -20.84
N GLN A 29 16.02 11.43 -20.24
CA GLN A 29 16.77 10.38 -20.92
C GLN A 29 15.95 9.11 -20.84
N CYS A 30 15.04 8.96 -21.82
CA CYS A 30 14.21 7.79 -22.11
C CYS A 30 14.35 6.66 -21.09
N PRO A 31 13.37 6.41 -20.20
CA PRO A 31 13.34 5.13 -19.54
C PRO A 31 13.28 4.11 -20.68
N SER A 32 14.27 3.22 -20.74
CA SER A 32 14.25 2.14 -21.73
C SER A 32 12.84 1.54 -21.75
N PRO A 33 12.32 1.08 -22.90
CA PRO A 33 10.99 0.45 -22.94
C PRO A 33 10.81 -0.65 -21.86
N GLU A 34 11.91 -1.24 -21.43
CA GLU A 34 12.02 -2.13 -20.27
C GLU A 34 11.76 -1.43 -18.92
N LEU A 35 12.39 -0.30 -18.61
CA LEU A 35 12.14 0.45 -17.38
C LEU A 35 10.68 0.92 -17.27
N THR A 36 10.09 1.43 -18.36
CA THR A 36 8.66 1.80 -18.37
C THR A 36 7.76 0.59 -18.12
N ARG A 37 8.11 -0.56 -18.71
CA ARG A 37 7.37 -1.81 -18.48
C ARG A 37 7.48 -2.26 -17.02
N LEU A 38 8.67 -2.21 -16.43
CA LEU A 38 8.89 -2.56 -15.02
C LEU A 38 8.10 -1.65 -14.08
N ILE A 39 8.12 -0.33 -14.31
CA ILE A 39 7.32 0.62 -13.54
C ILE A 39 5.83 0.30 -13.69
N GLY A 40 5.35 0.06 -14.91
CA GLY A 40 3.97 -0.36 -15.17
C GLY A 40 3.61 -1.65 -14.42
N SER A 41 4.48 -2.66 -14.42
CA SER A 41 4.29 -3.90 -13.66
C SER A 41 4.19 -3.65 -12.16
N ILE A 42 5.03 -2.78 -11.60
CA ILE A 42 4.97 -2.42 -10.17
C ILE A 42 3.64 -1.69 -9.87
N LEU A 43 3.21 -0.75 -10.71
CA LEU A 43 1.92 -0.07 -10.55
C LEU A 43 0.75 -1.07 -10.55
N THR A 44 0.78 -2.06 -11.44
CA THR A 44 -0.24 -3.13 -11.46
C THR A 44 -0.19 -4.00 -10.21
N LEU A 45 1.00 -4.34 -9.69
CA LEU A 45 1.14 -5.12 -8.45
C LEU A 45 0.64 -4.36 -7.21
N LEU A 46 0.79 -3.04 -7.18
CA LEU A 46 0.33 -2.19 -6.08
C LEU A 46 -1.17 -1.89 -6.15
N HIS A 47 -1.82 -2.13 -7.29
CA HIS A 47 -3.24 -1.85 -7.47
C HIS A 47 -4.10 -2.72 -6.55
N GLY A 48 -4.97 -2.09 -5.74
CA GLY A 48 -5.86 -2.78 -4.81
C GLY A 48 -5.21 -3.22 -3.50
N VAL A 49 -3.88 -3.09 -3.36
CA VAL A 49 -3.16 -3.49 -2.15
C VAL A 49 -3.51 -2.57 -0.96
N PRO A 50 -3.51 -1.23 -1.09
CA PRO A 50 -3.94 -0.36 0.01
C PRO A 50 -5.35 -0.65 0.51
N GLU A 51 -6.28 -0.92 -0.40
CA GLU A 51 -7.67 -1.21 -0.08
C GLU A 51 -7.78 -2.51 0.72
N ALA A 52 -7.08 -3.57 0.28
CA ALA A 52 -7.03 -4.83 1.01
C ALA A 52 -6.38 -4.68 2.40
N MET A 53 -5.35 -3.84 2.52
CA MET A 53 -4.72 -3.54 3.81
C MET A 53 -5.66 -2.77 4.74
N SER A 54 -6.39 -1.78 4.22
CA SER A 54 -7.39 -1.03 4.99
C SER A 54 -8.55 -1.92 5.44
N GLU A 55 -8.98 -2.85 4.59
CA GLU A 55 -10.01 -3.83 4.96
C GLU A 55 -9.51 -4.76 6.08
N ALA A 56 -8.28 -5.26 5.96
CA ALA A 56 -7.68 -6.10 6.99
C ALA A 56 -7.54 -5.37 8.33
N GLU A 57 -7.16 -4.08 8.32
CA GLU A 57 -7.11 -3.25 9.52
C GLU A 57 -8.50 -3.09 10.17
N SER A 58 -9.54 -2.86 9.37
CA SER A 58 -10.92 -2.78 9.85
C SER A 58 -11.38 -4.09 10.49
N GLN A 59 -11.13 -5.23 9.84
CA GLN A 59 -11.49 -6.55 10.37
C GLN A 59 -10.75 -6.86 11.67
N LEU A 60 -9.49 -6.46 11.78
CA LEU A 60 -8.70 -6.62 13.00
C LEU A 60 -9.27 -5.77 14.14
N ALA A 61 -9.67 -4.52 13.86
CA ALA A 61 -10.32 -3.65 14.84
C ALA A 61 -11.64 -4.24 15.34
N ASP A 62 -12.48 -4.76 14.43
CA ASP A 62 -13.74 -5.42 14.77
C ASP A 62 -13.53 -6.65 15.65
N TYR A 63 -12.52 -7.48 15.32
CA TYR A 63 -12.15 -8.63 16.13
C TYR A 63 -11.74 -8.23 17.54
N VAL A 64 -10.86 -7.23 17.68
CA VAL A 64 -10.40 -6.73 19.00
C VAL A 64 -11.57 -6.17 19.81
N MET A 65 -12.49 -5.43 19.19
CA MET A 65 -13.68 -4.92 19.89
C MET A 65 -14.62 -6.04 20.34
N ARG A 66 -14.78 -7.10 19.54
CA ARG A 66 -15.61 -8.25 19.90
C ARG A 66 -15.01 -9.01 21.07
N ASP A 67 -13.74 -9.37 20.99
CA ASP A 67 -13.02 -10.06 22.07
C ASP A 67 -13.08 -9.28 23.38
N TYR A 68 -12.93 -7.95 23.33
CA TYR A 68 -13.08 -7.09 24.50
C TYR A 68 -14.48 -7.13 25.13
N ARG A 69 -15.53 -7.20 24.31
CA ARG A 69 -16.93 -7.30 24.79
C ARG A 69 -17.20 -8.66 25.42
N GLU A 70 -16.70 -9.72 24.79
CA GLU A 70 -16.88 -11.10 25.25
C GLU A 70 -16.09 -11.38 26.53
N ASN A 71 -14.87 -10.84 26.68
CA ASN A 71 -14.05 -10.97 27.89
C ASN A 71 -14.50 -10.05 29.04
N LYS A 72 -15.49 -9.17 28.83
CA LYS A 72 -16.10 -8.32 29.85
C LYS A 72 -17.48 -8.77 30.32
N ALA A 73 -18.07 -9.75 29.65
CA ALA A 73 -19.35 -10.36 30.01
C ALA A 73 -19.15 -11.55 30.96
#